data_AF-A0AAW7B4M4-F1
#
_entry.id   AF-A0AAW7B4M4-F1
#
_cell.length_a   1.000
_cell.length_b   1.000
_cell.length_c   1.000
_cell.angle_alpha   90.00
_cell.angle_beta   90.00
_cell.angle_gamma   90.00
#
_symmetry.space_group_name_H-M   'P 1'
#
loop_
_entity.id
_entity.type
_entity.pdbx_description
1 polymer ?
#
loop_
_entity_poly.entity_id
_entity_poly.type
_entity_poly.pdbx_seq_one_letter_code
_entity_poly.pdbx_strand_id
1 'polypeptide(L)'
;MIMAHKMIRYGSAVALFLAASVPAFADPPALGNLDEIRRFCGNIDDQAADARYALQARQLTELKADVEERMRALEEKRREYELWLKRRDEFVSKAQDALVDIISKMKPDAAAAQMALIGDEAAAALILKLNPRVSSIILNEMPPEKAAKLARVIVGSQRTSSAAQPVKDQSGRDQRAAAQTGNTVQ
;
A
#
# COMPACT_ATOMS: atom_id res chain seq x y z
N MET A 1 7.70 -32.21 5.07
CA MET A 1 8.70 -31.14 4.88
C MET A 1 8.76 -30.34 6.18
N ILE A 2 9.85 -30.55 6.92
CA ILE A 2 10.00 -30.20 8.34
C ILE A 2 10.64 -28.81 8.44
N MET A 3 10.02 -27.95 9.27
CA MET A 3 10.50 -26.63 9.66
C MET A 3 11.85 -26.73 10.38
N ALA A 4 12.84 -25.92 9.97
CA ALA A 4 14.09 -25.75 10.71
C ALA A 4 14.06 -24.42 11.47
N HIS A 5 13.70 -24.49 12.74
CA HIS A 5 13.81 -23.38 13.70
C HIS A 5 15.28 -23.12 14.05
N LYS A 6 15.75 -21.90 13.79
CA LYS A 6 17.09 -21.44 14.13
C LYS A 6 17.14 -21.05 15.61
N MET A 7 17.58 -21.97 16.46
CA MET A 7 17.79 -21.75 17.90
C MET A 7 19.11 -20.99 18.13
N ILE A 8 18.99 -19.76 18.60
CA ILE A 8 20.08 -18.88 19.04
C ILE A 8 20.56 -19.38 20.41
N ARG A 9 21.76 -19.98 20.47
CA ARG A 9 22.43 -20.31 21.74
C ARG A 9 23.36 -19.16 22.13
N TYR A 10 22.91 -18.35 23.08
CA TYR A 10 23.78 -17.48 23.87
C TYR A 10 24.67 -18.36 24.76
N GLY A 11 25.98 -18.36 24.48
CA GLY A 11 27.01 -18.92 25.34
C GLY A 11 27.96 -17.80 25.74
N SER A 12 27.78 -17.29 26.95
CA SER A 12 28.72 -16.38 27.61
C SER A 12 29.82 -17.19 28.28
N ALA A 13 31.07 -16.81 28.01
CA ALA A 13 32.29 -16.96 28.83
C ALA A 13 33.48 -17.34 27.94
N VAL A 14 34.40 -16.40 27.72
CA VAL A 14 35.80 -16.49 28.16
C VAL A 14 36.36 -15.08 28.00
N ALA A 15 36.62 -14.46 29.14
CA ALA A 15 37.48 -13.30 29.24
C ALA A 15 38.95 -13.75 29.12
N LEU A 16 39.77 -12.80 28.66
CA LEU A 16 41.23 -12.74 28.83
C LEU A 16 42.08 -13.48 27.79
N PHE A 17 42.56 -12.74 26.78
CA PHE A 17 44.01 -12.57 26.61
C PHE A 17 44.33 -11.25 25.91
N LEU A 18 45.33 -10.56 26.46
CA LEU A 18 45.97 -9.33 25.99
C LEU A 18 46.40 -9.41 24.52
N ALA A 19 46.08 -8.38 23.75
CA ALA A 19 47.06 -7.57 23.02
C ALA A 19 46.33 -6.40 22.34
N ALA A 20 46.20 -5.28 23.04
CA ALA A 20 46.01 -4.01 22.35
C ALA A 20 47.34 -3.67 21.66
N SER A 21 47.56 -4.21 20.47
CA SER A 21 48.51 -3.63 19.53
C SER A 21 47.89 -2.31 19.07
N VAL A 22 48.15 -1.24 19.81
CA VAL A 22 48.05 0.11 19.27
C VAL A 22 48.99 0.10 18.06
N PRO A 23 48.52 0.29 16.82
CA PRO A 23 49.46 0.50 15.74
C PRO A 23 50.23 1.76 16.14
N ALA A 24 51.53 1.62 16.36
CA ALA A 24 52.41 2.76 16.36
C ALA A 24 52.06 3.55 15.11
N PHE A 25 51.63 4.81 15.27
CA PHE A 25 51.63 5.75 14.17
C PHE A 25 53.08 5.79 13.71
N ALA A 26 53.39 5.04 12.65
CA ALA A 26 54.67 5.11 11.99
C ALA A 26 54.90 6.58 11.66
N ASP A 27 56.10 7.06 11.97
CA ASP A 27 56.55 8.39 11.54
C ASP A 27 56.18 8.57 10.06
N PRO A 28 55.62 9.74 9.66
CA PRO A 28 55.27 9.95 8.28
C PRO A 28 56.53 9.69 7.44
N PRO A 29 56.45 8.84 6.40
CA PRO A 29 57.60 8.59 5.55
C PRO A 29 58.13 9.93 5.10
N ALA A 30 59.45 10.13 5.16
CA ALA A 30 60.08 11.33 4.60
C ALA A 30 59.55 11.48 3.18
N LEU A 31 58.68 12.47 2.98
CA LEU A 31 58.04 12.72 1.71
C LEU A 31 59.17 13.04 0.75
N GLY A 32 59.56 12.04 -0.06
CA GLY A 32 60.39 12.27 -1.23
C GLY A 32 59.78 13.42 -2.04
N ASN A 33 60.64 14.13 -2.76
CA ASN A 33 60.35 15.38 -3.48
C ASN A 33 58.84 15.68 -3.67
N LEU A 34 58.31 16.56 -2.81
CA LEU A 34 56.87 16.91 -2.76
C LEU A 34 56.32 17.37 -4.12
N ASP A 35 57.16 17.93 -4.97
CA ASP A 35 56.78 18.40 -6.31
C ASP A 35 56.50 17.24 -7.27
N GLU A 36 57.21 16.12 -7.14
CA GLU A 36 56.99 14.92 -7.94
C GLU A 36 55.69 14.21 -7.53
N ILE A 37 55.41 14.17 -6.22
CA ILE A 37 54.14 13.67 -5.68
C ILE A 37 52.97 14.52 -6.16
N ARG A 38 53.07 15.86 -6.11
CA ARG A 38 52.02 16.77 -6.61
C ARG A 38 51.75 16.58 -8.10
N ARG A 39 52.79 16.42 -8.91
CA ARG A 39 52.66 16.21 -10.35
C ARG A 39 52.01 14.86 -10.67
N PHE A 40 52.36 13.83 -9.91
CA PHE A 40 51.74 12.50 -10.03
C PHE A 40 50.26 12.52 -9.62
N CYS A 41 49.93 13.13 -8.47
CA CYS A 41 48.54 13.28 -8.02
C CYS A 41 47.69 14.08 -9.01
N GLY A 42 48.20 15.21 -9.53
CA GLY A 42 47.48 16.02 -10.51
C GLY A 42 47.24 15.30 -11.84
N ASN A 43 48.13 14.40 -12.27
CA ASN A 43 47.95 13.63 -13.51
C ASN A 43 46.93 12.48 -13.38
N ILE A 44 46.64 12.03 -12.15
CA ILE A 44 45.75 10.89 -11.87
C ILE A 44 44.37 11.34 -11.37
N ASP A 45 44.27 12.54 -10.79
CA ASP A 45 43.02 13.01 -10.16
C ASP A 45 41.83 13.01 -11.14
N ASP A 46 42.02 13.55 -12.35
CA ASP A 46 40.98 13.58 -13.38
C ASP A 46 40.57 12.16 -13.83
N GLN A 47 41.54 11.27 -14.07
CA GLN A 47 41.25 9.88 -14.47
C GLN A 47 40.54 9.09 -13.36
N ALA A 48 40.90 9.35 -12.10
CA ALA A 48 40.26 8.74 -10.94
C ALA A 48 38.83 9.26 -10.75
N ALA A 49 38.60 10.55 -10.98
CA ALA A 49 37.27 11.16 -10.96
C ALA A 49 36.38 10.58 -12.07
N ASP A 50 36.88 10.51 -13.31
CA ASP A 50 36.16 9.95 -14.46
C ASP A 50 35.82 8.47 -14.26
N ALA A 51 36.73 7.67 -13.70
CA ALA A 51 36.47 6.28 -13.37
C ALA A 51 35.36 6.13 -12.32
N ARG A 52 35.31 7.01 -11.31
CA ARG A 52 34.23 7.03 -10.31
C ARG A 52 32.90 7.41 -10.93
N TYR A 53 32.86 8.45 -11.78
CA TYR A 53 31.63 8.85 -12.45
C TYR A 53 31.13 7.78 -13.42
N ALA A 54 32.02 7.12 -14.15
CA ALA A 54 31.67 6.01 -15.01
C ALA A 54 31.09 4.83 -14.22
N LEU A 55 31.64 4.52 -13.04
CA LEU A 55 31.11 3.48 -12.15
C LEU A 55 29.71 3.86 -11.62
N GLN A 56 29.54 5.09 -11.13
CA GLN A 56 28.26 5.57 -10.62
C GLN A 56 27.19 5.59 -11.71
N ALA A 57 27.54 6.02 -12.93
CA ALA A 57 26.62 6.01 -14.07
C ALA A 57 26.15 4.58 -14.41
N ARG A 58 27.06 3.59 -14.36
CA ARG A 58 26.71 2.18 -14.56
C ARG A 58 25.79 1.66 -13.46
N GLN A 59 26.10 1.93 -12.19
CA GLN A 59 25.27 1.54 -11.04
C GLN A 59 23.86 2.15 -11.11
N LEU A 60 23.74 3.43 -11.48
CA LEU A 60 22.45 4.09 -11.67
C LEU A 60 21.66 3.48 -12.84
N THR A 61 22.34 3.10 -13.91
CA THR A 61 21.70 2.46 -15.07
C THR A 61 21.19 1.08 -14.71
N GLU A 62 21.97 0.29 -13.98
CA GLU A 62 21.58 -1.03 -13.49
C GLU A 62 20.40 -0.94 -12.51
N LEU A 63 20.46 -0.03 -11.54
CA LEU A 63 19.36 0.16 -10.59
C LEU A 63 18.08 0.63 -11.29
N LYS A 64 18.20 1.53 -12.27
CA LYS A 64 17.06 1.95 -13.08
C LYS A 64 16.44 0.76 -13.83
N ALA A 65 17.26 -0.13 -14.38
CA ALA A 65 16.78 -1.32 -15.07
C ALA A 65 16.02 -2.28 -14.13
N ASP A 66 16.55 -2.56 -12.94
CA ASP A 66 15.86 -3.40 -11.92
C ASP A 66 14.53 -2.77 -11.48
N VAL A 67 14.50 -1.45 -11.27
CA VAL A 67 13.26 -0.74 -10.93
C VAL A 67 12.24 -0.81 -12.08
N GLU A 68 12.66 -0.61 -13.32
CA GLU A 68 11.78 -0.74 -14.48
C GLU A 68 11.23 -2.16 -14.64
N GLU A 69 12.05 -3.18 -14.41
CA GLU A 69 11.60 -4.58 -14.45
C GLU A 69 10.53 -4.86 -13.39
N ARG A 70 10.77 -4.43 -12.14
CA ARG A 70 9.78 -4.58 -11.05
C ARG A 70 8.51 -3.80 -11.32
N MET A 71 8.61 -2.59 -11.86
CA MET A 71 7.44 -1.80 -12.26
C MET A 71 6.60 -2.54 -13.31
N ARG A 72 7.24 -3.09 -14.35
CA ARG A 72 6.53 -3.87 -15.38
C ARG A 72 5.82 -5.09 -14.79
N ALA A 73 6.49 -5.84 -13.92
CA ALA A 73 5.89 -7.00 -13.25
C ALA A 73 4.68 -6.62 -12.38
N LEU A 74 4.77 -5.50 -11.65
CA LEU A 74 3.65 -5.00 -10.84
C LEU A 74 2.49 -4.49 -11.70
N GLU A 75 2.78 -3.80 -12.81
CA GLU A 75 1.75 -3.34 -13.75
C GLU A 75 1.01 -4.49 -14.41
N GLU A 76 1.72 -5.56 -14.80
CA GLU A 76 1.10 -6.75 -15.37
C GLU A 76 0.14 -7.39 -14.36
N LYS A 77 0.58 -7.57 -13.11
CA LYS A 77 -0.28 -8.10 -12.04
C LYS A 77 -1.46 -7.18 -11.76
N ARG A 78 -1.25 -5.87 -11.73
CA ARG A 78 -2.34 -4.90 -11.58
C ARG A 78 -3.39 -5.05 -12.68
N ARG A 79 -2.98 -5.16 -13.94
CA ARG A 79 -3.90 -5.34 -15.08
C ARG A 79 -4.68 -6.65 -14.98
N GLU A 80 -4.01 -7.74 -14.58
CA GLU A 80 -4.65 -9.03 -14.32
C GLU A 80 -5.72 -8.88 -13.24
N TYR A 81 -5.38 -8.27 -12.10
CA TYR A 81 -6.32 -8.01 -11.02
C TYR A 81 -7.51 -7.14 -11.44
N GLU A 82 -7.27 -6.04 -12.16
CA GLU A 82 -8.33 -5.14 -12.65
C GLU A 82 -9.30 -5.88 -13.59
N LEU A 83 -8.80 -6.79 -14.43
CA LEU A 83 -9.64 -7.60 -15.31
C LEU A 83 -10.52 -8.58 -14.52
N TRP A 84 -9.96 -9.25 -13.52
CA TRP A 84 -10.72 -10.14 -12.65
C TRP A 84 -11.73 -9.39 -11.78
N LEU A 85 -11.36 -8.20 -11.29
CA LEU A 85 -12.24 -7.33 -10.52
C LEU A 85 -13.44 -6.90 -11.36
N LYS A 86 -13.20 -6.46 -12.60
CA LYS A 86 -14.27 -6.09 -13.53
C LYS A 86 -15.22 -7.26 -13.78
N ARG A 87 -14.69 -8.46 -14.01
CA ARG A 87 -15.51 -9.67 -14.22
C ARG A 87 -16.37 -9.99 -12.99
N ARG A 88 -15.79 -9.89 -11.80
CA ARG A 88 -16.52 -10.09 -10.53
C ARG A 88 -17.63 -9.05 -10.39
N ASP A 89 -17.32 -7.78 -10.62
CA ASP A 89 -18.27 -6.68 -10.47
C ASP A 89 -19.43 -6.78 -11.47
N GLU A 90 -19.13 -7.17 -12.72
CA GLU A 90 -20.16 -7.47 -13.73
C GLU A 90 -21.06 -8.65 -13.31
N PHE A 91 -20.48 -9.71 -12.75
CA PHE A 91 -21.25 -10.85 -12.25
C PHE A 91 -22.13 -10.46 -11.05
N VAL A 92 -21.57 -9.74 -10.09
CA VAL A 92 -22.29 -9.27 -8.90
C VAL A 92 -23.42 -8.32 -9.29
N SER A 93 -23.19 -7.39 -10.21
CA SER A 93 -24.25 -6.50 -10.71
C SER A 93 -25.39 -7.29 -11.33
N LYS A 94 -25.09 -8.21 -12.26
CA LYS A 94 -26.13 -9.03 -12.91
C LYS A 94 -26.91 -9.89 -11.93
N ALA A 95 -26.23 -10.48 -10.94
CA ALA A 95 -26.87 -11.27 -9.90
C ALA A 95 -27.78 -10.42 -9.01
N GLN A 96 -27.35 -9.21 -8.65
CA GLN A 96 -28.16 -8.26 -7.89
C GLN A 96 -29.38 -7.82 -8.68
N ASP A 97 -29.22 -7.45 -9.95
CA ASP A 97 -30.33 -7.01 -10.81
C ASP A 97 -31.36 -8.14 -11.00
N ALA A 98 -30.89 -9.37 -11.25
CA ALA A 98 -31.77 -10.54 -11.33
C ALA A 98 -32.53 -10.80 -10.00
N LEU A 99 -31.87 -10.63 -8.86
CA LEU A 99 -32.52 -10.79 -7.56
C LEU A 99 -33.57 -9.70 -7.30
N VAL A 100 -33.27 -8.45 -7.64
CA VAL A 100 -34.21 -7.33 -7.54
C VAL A 100 -35.43 -7.56 -8.43
N ASP A 101 -35.23 -8.08 -9.64
CA ASP A 101 -36.33 -8.43 -10.56
C ASP A 101 -37.22 -9.55 -10.02
N ILE A 102 -36.62 -10.59 -9.43
CA ILE A 102 -37.35 -11.69 -8.78
C ILE A 102 -38.21 -11.14 -7.63
N ILE A 103 -37.61 -10.32 -6.76
CA ILE A 103 -38.30 -9.77 -5.58
C ILE A 103 -39.39 -8.77 -6.00
N SER A 104 -39.16 -7.99 -7.05
CA SER A 104 -40.16 -7.05 -7.57
C SER A 104 -41.41 -7.73 -8.13
N LYS A 105 -41.29 -8.97 -8.60
CA LYS A 105 -42.41 -9.78 -9.13
C LYS A 105 -43.00 -10.73 -8.09
N MET A 106 -42.36 -10.86 -6.93
CA MET A 106 -42.82 -11.68 -5.82
C MET A 106 -44.02 -11.03 -5.15
N LYS A 107 -44.90 -11.84 -4.53
CA LYS A 107 -45.95 -11.28 -3.69
C LYS A 107 -45.31 -10.54 -2.49
N PRO A 108 -45.83 -9.37 -2.10
CA PRO A 108 -45.19 -8.55 -1.07
C PRO A 108 -45.07 -9.23 0.30
N ASP A 109 -46.05 -10.04 0.69
CA ASP A 109 -46.05 -10.85 1.92
C ASP A 109 -44.93 -11.90 1.93
N ALA A 110 -44.76 -12.61 0.81
CA ALA A 110 -43.70 -13.59 0.63
C ALA A 110 -42.32 -12.91 0.60
N ALA A 111 -42.19 -11.76 -0.05
CA ALA A 111 -40.94 -10.99 -0.06
C ALA A 111 -40.56 -10.49 1.34
N ALA A 112 -41.54 -10.01 2.12
CA ALA A 112 -41.35 -9.61 3.51
C ALA A 112 -40.85 -10.78 4.39
N ALA A 113 -41.45 -11.96 4.23
CA ALA A 113 -41.01 -13.17 4.93
C ALA A 113 -39.57 -13.58 4.55
N GLN A 114 -39.20 -13.51 3.27
CA GLN A 114 -37.83 -13.81 2.82
C GLN A 114 -36.81 -12.80 3.35
N MET A 115 -37.14 -11.50 3.31
CA MET A 115 -36.28 -10.44 3.86
C MET A 115 -36.06 -10.57 5.36
N ALA A 116 -36.99 -11.19 6.09
CA ALA A 116 -36.80 -11.48 7.51
C ALA A 116 -35.70 -12.52 7.79
N LEU A 117 -35.42 -13.41 6.82
CA LEU A 117 -34.50 -14.55 6.96
C LEU A 117 -33.07 -14.27 6.48
N ILE A 118 -32.89 -13.44 5.45
CA ILE A 118 -31.57 -13.19 4.80
C ILE A 118 -30.62 -12.28 5.61
N GLY A 119 -31.06 -11.77 6.76
CA GLY A 119 -30.29 -10.88 7.63
C GLY A 119 -30.55 -9.39 7.38
N ASP A 120 -30.41 -8.57 8.42
CA ASP A 120 -30.87 -7.18 8.40
C ASP A 120 -30.07 -6.29 7.44
N GLU A 121 -28.75 -6.50 7.31
CA GLU A 121 -27.90 -5.72 6.41
C GLU A 121 -28.16 -6.03 4.94
N ALA A 122 -28.28 -7.31 4.59
CA ALA A 122 -28.58 -7.75 3.23
C ALA A 122 -30.00 -7.32 2.81
N ALA A 123 -30.98 -7.45 3.71
CA ALA A 123 -32.34 -6.98 3.48
C ALA A 123 -32.39 -5.46 3.29
N ALA A 124 -31.70 -4.70 4.14
CA ALA A 124 -31.58 -3.24 4.00
C ALA A 124 -30.98 -2.84 2.64
N ALA A 125 -29.89 -3.49 2.21
CA ALA A 125 -29.25 -3.22 0.92
C ALA A 125 -30.17 -3.53 -0.26
N LEU A 126 -30.96 -4.60 -0.18
CA LEU A 126 -31.90 -4.98 -1.22
C LEU A 126 -33.09 -4.02 -1.30
N ILE A 127 -33.64 -3.60 -0.15
CA ILE A 127 -34.71 -2.59 -0.06
C ILE A 127 -34.27 -1.25 -0.67
N LEU A 128 -33.01 -0.87 -0.49
CA LEU A 128 -32.40 0.33 -1.09
C LEU A 128 -32.30 0.24 -2.62
N LYS A 129 -32.10 -0.97 -3.16
CA LYS A 129 -31.93 -1.19 -4.61
C LYS A 129 -33.27 -1.33 -5.35
N LEU A 130 -34.33 -1.72 -4.66
CA LEU A 130 -35.69 -1.83 -5.19
C LEU A 130 -36.32 -0.45 -5.49
N ASN A 131 -37.37 -0.45 -6.31
CA ASN A 131 -38.17 0.76 -6.55
C ASN A 131 -38.86 1.20 -5.24
N PRO A 132 -38.85 2.50 -4.88
CA PRO A 132 -39.47 3.01 -3.65
C PRO A 132 -40.90 2.53 -3.40
N ARG A 133 -41.72 2.36 -4.45
CA ARG A 133 -43.09 1.85 -4.33
C ARG A 133 -43.11 0.40 -3.87
N VAL A 134 -42.31 -0.46 -4.48
CA VAL A 134 -42.22 -1.89 -4.14
C VAL A 134 -41.66 -2.05 -2.74
N SER A 135 -40.59 -1.32 -2.41
CA SER A 135 -39.99 -1.29 -1.07
C SER A 135 -40.99 -0.89 0.01
N SER A 136 -41.82 0.13 -0.24
CA SER A 136 -42.86 0.58 0.70
C SER A 136 -43.91 -0.50 0.95
N ILE A 137 -44.40 -1.15 -0.11
CA ILE A 137 -45.39 -2.23 0.02
C ILE A 137 -44.80 -3.41 0.81
N ILE A 138 -43.57 -3.82 0.51
CA ILE A 138 -42.89 -4.90 1.26
C ILE A 138 -42.71 -4.54 2.74
N LEU A 139 -42.31 -3.29 3.05
CA LEU A 139 -42.16 -2.84 4.43
C LEU A 139 -43.49 -2.81 5.20
N ASN A 140 -44.62 -2.55 4.52
CA ASN A 140 -45.94 -2.58 5.14
C ASN A 140 -46.41 -4.00 5.47
N GLU A 141 -45.97 -5.00 4.71
CA GLU A 141 -46.25 -6.41 5.01
C GLU A 141 -45.34 -6.99 6.11
N MET A 142 -44.36 -6.21 6.61
CA MET A 142 -43.51 -6.61 7.72
C MET A 142 -44.09 -6.18 9.08
N PRO A 143 -43.73 -6.88 10.17
CA PRO A 143 -43.95 -6.36 11.51
C PRO A 143 -43.28 -4.99 11.71
N PRO A 144 -43.95 -4.02 12.39
CA PRO A 144 -43.47 -2.64 12.48
C PRO A 144 -42.09 -2.53 13.14
N GLU A 145 -41.79 -3.39 14.11
CA GLU A 145 -40.47 -3.44 14.75
C GLU A 145 -39.35 -3.85 13.78
N LYS A 146 -39.63 -4.81 12.89
CA LYS A 146 -38.66 -5.29 11.89
C LYS A 146 -38.46 -4.24 10.81
N ALA A 147 -39.54 -3.63 10.30
CA ALA A 147 -39.46 -2.54 9.34
C ALA A 147 -38.65 -1.36 9.89
N ALA A 148 -38.92 -0.95 11.15
CA ALA A 148 -38.16 0.10 11.82
C ALA A 148 -36.67 -0.28 12.02
N LYS A 149 -36.38 -1.55 12.31
CA LYS A 149 -34.99 -2.03 12.41
C LYS A 149 -34.26 -1.90 11.07
N LEU A 150 -34.86 -2.36 9.97
CA LEU A 150 -34.28 -2.23 8.63
C LEU A 150 -34.08 -0.77 8.23
N ALA A 151 -35.06 0.10 8.51
CA ALA A 151 -34.93 1.54 8.28
C ALA A 151 -33.74 2.16 9.06
N ARG A 152 -33.53 1.76 10.32
CA ARG A 152 -32.36 2.20 11.10
C ARG A 152 -31.04 1.74 10.50
N VAL A 153 -30.97 0.51 9.99
CA VAL A 153 -29.76 -0.01 9.30
C VAL A 153 -29.48 0.80 8.03
N ILE A 154 -30.50 1.08 7.21
CA ILE A 154 -30.40 1.92 6.01
C ILE A 154 -29.87 3.31 6.34
N VAL A 155 -30.42 3.98 7.36
CA VAL A 155 -29.97 5.32 7.77
C VAL A 155 -28.56 5.26 8.41
N GLY A 156 -28.25 4.19 9.13
CA GLY A 156 -26.93 3.95 9.72
C GLY A 156 -25.82 3.80 8.68
N SER A 157 -26.07 3.03 7.61
CA SER A 157 -25.06 2.73 6.57
C SER A 157 -24.76 3.93 5.66
N GLN A 158 -25.69 4.87 5.48
CA GLN A 158 -25.41 6.10 4.74
C GLN A 158 -24.40 7.02 5.46
N ARG A 159 -24.36 6.97 6.80
CA ARG A 159 -23.39 7.76 7.59
C ARG A 159 -21.96 7.25 7.43
N THR A 160 -21.74 5.94 7.31
CA THR A 160 -20.41 5.37 7.12
C THR A 160 -19.88 5.60 5.70
N SER A 161 -20.74 5.57 4.69
CA SER A 161 -20.37 5.88 3.30
C SER A 161 -19.94 7.35 3.12
N SER A 162 -20.63 8.30 3.77
CA SER A 162 -20.25 9.71 3.71
C SER A 162 -18.97 10.06 4.49
N ALA A 163 -18.55 9.22 5.45
CA ALA A 163 -17.31 9.42 6.20
C ALA A 163 -16.07 8.87 5.48
N ALA A 164 -16.25 7.98 4.49
CA ALA A 164 -15.20 7.45 3.63
C ALA A 164 -14.97 8.34 2.39
N GLN A 165 -14.89 9.66 2.57
CA GLN A 165 -14.31 10.52 1.53
C GLN A 165 -12.79 10.33 1.50
N PRO A 166 -12.17 10.33 0.30
CA PRO A 166 -10.74 10.07 0.18
C PRO A 166 -9.98 11.15 0.93
N VAL A 167 -9.13 10.72 1.86
CA VAL A 167 -8.08 11.55 2.45
C VAL A 167 -7.27 12.10 1.28
N LYS A 168 -7.56 13.35 0.88
CA LYS A 168 -6.75 14.07 -0.08
C LYS A 168 -5.37 14.18 0.52
N ASP A 169 -4.42 13.58 -0.18
CA ASP A 169 -3.01 13.49 0.16
C ASP A 169 -2.43 14.88 0.47
N GLN A 170 -2.43 15.28 1.74
CA GLN A 170 -1.82 16.53 2.23
C GLN A 170 -0.29 16.37 2.43
N SER A 171 0.22 15.13 2.34
CA SER A 171 1.61 14.77 2.60
C SER A 171 2.63 15.47 1.66
N GLY A 172 2.20 15.89 0.47
CA GLY A 172 3.07 16.55 -0.51
C GLY A 172 3.23 18.07 -0.36
N ARG A 173 2.40 18.76 0.43
CA ARG A 173 2.45 20.23 0.54
C ARG A 173 3.40 20.71 1.65
N ASP A 174 3.49 19.95 2.74
CA ASP A 174 4.27 20.35 3.92
C ASP A 174 5.79 20.19 3.69
N GLN A 175 6.20 19.23 2.85
CA GLN A 175 7.62 19.01 2.52
C GLN A 175 8.20 20.14 1.65
N ARG A 176 7.37 20.82 0.84
CA ARG A 176 7.83 21.98 0.04
C ARG A 176 8.02 23.23 0.89
N ALA A 177 7.29 23.37 2.00
CA ALA A 177 7.48 24.48 2.93
C ALA A 177 8.75 24.32 3.78
N ALA A 178 9.13 23.08 4.15
CA ALA A 178 10.34 22.80 4.91
C ALA A 178 11.64 22.91 4.10
N ALA A 179 11.59 22.76 2.76
CA ALA A 179 12.76 22.84 1.90
C ALA A 179 13.18 24.28 1.55
N GLN A 180 12.31 25.28 1.73
CA GLN A 180 12.60 26.68 1.36
C GLN A 180 13.26 27.52 2.47
N THR A 181 13.33 27.02 3.71
CA THR A 181 13.92 27.75 4.85
C THR A 181 15.38 27.39 5.13
N GLY A 182 15.98 26.49 4.35
CA GLY A 182 17.33 25.96 4.61
C GLY A 182 18.49 26.56 3.80
N ASN A 183 18.25 27.52 2.90
CA ASN A 183 19.33 28.04 2.04
C ASN A 183 19.47 29.57 2.14
N THR A 184 20.11 30.02 3.22
CA THR A 184 20.78 31.33 3.28
C THR A 184 22.19 31.08 3.82
N VAL A 185 23.16 31.00 2.90
CA VAL A 185 24.59 31.02 3.21
C VAL A 185 25.07 32.46 3.02
N GLN A 186 25.67 33.02 4.07
CA GLN A 186 26.51 34.22 3.99
C GLN A 186 27.89 33.87 3.42
#